data_AF-A0A7S3G759-F1
#
_entry.id   AF-A0A7S3G759-F1
#
_cell.length_a   1.000
_cell.length_b   1.000
_cell.length_c   1.000
_cell.angle_alpha   90.00
_cell.angle_beta   90.00
_cell.angle_gamma   90.00
#
_symmetry.space_group_name_H-M   'P 1'
#
loop_
_entity.id
_entity.type
_entity.pdbx_description
1 polymer ?
#
loop_
_entity_poly.entity_id
_entity_poly.type
_entity_poly.pdbx_seq_one_letter_code
_entity_poly.pdbx_strand_id
1 'polypeptide(L)'
;MPPKAKKGKKGKKSKKQEQLELEKKLEEARLAEQAEQERLERERKEREEQERLRQIELARLREEEKKRIAEEEVEEATFRQSRAALLRIEAAAAKEKEEWTRYLACSNLPNPSSLAEINAYLSLWKESAANDMHTVIEECQQAFQVMRDIRGYVASLPETHSSVDLFENAITRIRTLTSEKIDEMTAKTLTEIEEAKEDPQRSVATENIKFGVWVNLEKNLKTKQINFHALNIHTDLPRNLALNPIALRVMYTSFDPVSEDLQTNHLVVGGVLSVDVINLPPPAKTIKGWVMRPFNESEGFISKLAYPSPSTGGSGEGMAPSLSTPPMRISYALPDHIVSRADNPSVGWWNDEELKWNTEGMSDISFDEESRMLTFHSLHLTNLAVLQERDTDFPYQRWMFRPVGENHTLFLLEGKAFEIEVRVCVFNRA
;
A
#
# COMPACT_ATOMS: atom_id res chain seq x y z
N MET A 1 27.67 -40.50 -78.72
CA MET A 1 28.69 -41.55 -78.54
C MET A 1 29.54 -41.21 -77.32
N PRO A 2 29.81 -42.17 -76.44
CA PRO A 2 30.46 -41.99 -75.12
C PRO A 2 32.00 -42.16 -75.25
N PRO A 3 32.77 -42.13 -74.15
CA PRO A 3 32.99 -43.41 -73.46
C PRO A 3 33.06 -43.35 -71.93
N LYS A 4 32.52 -44.41 -71.32
CA LYS A 4 32.86 -44.94 -69.99
C LYS A 4 34.23 -45.60 -70.03
N ALA A 5 35.01 -45.47 -68.95
CA ALA A 5 35.74 -46.53 -68.23
C ALA A 5 36.67 -45.84 -67.21
N LYS A 6 36.90 -46.29 -65.97
CA LYS A 6 36.54 -47.49 -65.21
C LYS A 6 36.83 -47.15 -63.73
N LYS A 7 36.10 -47.77 -62.80
CA LYS A 7 36.42 -47.78 -61.36
C LYS A 7 37.82 -48.35 -61.12
N GLY A 8 38.65 -47.64 -60.35
CA GLY A 8 39.92 -48.12 -59.79
C GLY A 8 39.88 -48.08 -58.26
N LYS A 9 40.20 -49.21 -57.63
CA LYS A 9 40.15 -49.50 -56.19
C LYS A 9 40.94 -48.50 -55.34
N LYS A 10 40.34 -48.03 -54.23
CA LYS A 10 41.07 -47.43 -53.10
C LYS A 10 42.03 -48.47 -52.52
N GLY A 11 43.33 -48.28 -52.73
CA GLY A 11 44.37 -49.00 -52.00
C GLY A 11 44.38 -48.55 -50.53
N LYS A 12 44.43 -49.51 -49.61
CA LYS A 12 44.67 -49.30 -48.18
C LYS A 12 46.01 -48.57 -48.03
N LYS A 13 46.02 -47.38 -47.41
CA LYS A 13 47.26 -46.64 -47.16
C LYS A 13 48.14 -47.43 -46.18
N SER A 14 49.45 -47.38 -46.38
CA SER A 14 50.44 -47.97 -45.48
C SER A 14 50.42 -47.24 -44.13
N LYS A 15 50.62 -47.97 -43.02
CA LYS A 15 50.64 -47.43 -41.63
C LYS A 15 51.60 -46.23 -41.49
N LYS A 16 52.65 -46.15 -42.32
CA LYS A 16 53.63 -45.05 -42.36
C LYS A 16 53.14 -43.80 -43.11
N GLN A 17 52.26 -43.96 -44.11
CA GLN A 17 51.61 -42.83 -44.81
C GLN A 17 50.46 -42.24 -43.99
N GLU A 18 49.71 -43.08 -43.27
CA GLU A 18 48.69 -42.60 -42.32
C GLU A 18 49.33 -41.88 -41.12
N GLN A 19 50.49 -42.35 -40.61
CA GLN A 19 51.23 -41.65 -39.56
C GLN A 19 51.76 -40.28 -40.02
N LEU A 20 52.31 -40.17 -41.23
CA LEU A 20 52.83 -38.90 -41.75
C LEU A 20 51.71 -37.89 -42.09
N GLU A 21 50.55 -38.37 -42.56
CA GLU A 21 49.35 -37.51 -42.73
C GLU A 21 48.75 -37.10 -41.39
N LEU A 22 48.76 -37.98 -40.37
CA LEU A 22 48.31 -37.64 -39.03
C LEU A 22 49.22 -36.58 -38.41
N GLU A 23 50.54 -36.72 -38.55
CA GLU A 23 51.54 -35.78 -38.04
C GLU A 23 51.44 -34.41 -38.74
N LYS A 24 51.28 -34.37 -40.07
CA LYS A 24 50.99 -33.14 -40.81
C LYS A 24 49.68 -32.48 -40.41
N LYS A 25 48.61 -33.26 -40.22
CA LYS A 25 47.33 -32.71 -39.74
C LYS A 25 47.42 -32.19 -38.31
N LEU A 26 48.25 -32.81 -37.46
CA LEU A 26 48.46 -32.38 -36.08
C LEU A 26 49.31 -31.10 -36.02
N GLU A 27 50.30 -30.97 -36.91
CA GLU A 27 51.10 -29.75 -37.08
C GLU A 27 50.29 -28.60 -37.70
N GLU A 28 49.45 -28.90 -38.70
CA GLU A 28 48.51 -27.94 -39.31
C GLU A 28 47.42 -27.51 -38.33
N ALA A 29 46.89 -28.43 -37.52
CA ALA A 29 45.97 -28.12 -36.42
C ALA A 29 46.65 -27.25 -35.35
N ARG A 30 47.91 -27.51 -35.00
CA ARG A 30 48.67 -26.68 -34.05
C ARG A 30 48.93 -25.28 -34.60
N LEU A 31 49.22 -25.14 -35.90
CA LEU A 31 49.37 -23.84 -36.57
C LEU A 31 48.03 -23.09 -36.66
N ALA A 32 46.94 -23.80 -36.95
CA ALA A 32 45.60 -23.22 -36.99
C ALA A 32 45.15 -22.75 -35.60
N GLU A 33 45.43 -23.53 -34.56
CA GLU A 33 45.15 -23.18 -33.16
C GLU A 33 45.98 -21.96 -32.71
N GLN A 34 47.27 -21.89 -33.09
CA GLN A 34 48.10 -20.70 -32.84
C GLN A 34 47.58 -19.46 -33.57
N ALA A 35 47.18 -19.58 -34.84
CA ALA A 35 46.61 -18.47 -35.60
C ALA A 35 45.22 -18.04 -35.09
N GLU A 36 44.43 -18.98 -34.56
CA GLU A 36 43.14 -18.70 -33.94
C GLU A 36 43.30 -18.02 -32.57
N GLN A 37 44.26 -18.46 -31.76
CA GLN A 37 44.64 -17.80 -30.51
C GLN A 37 45.14 -16.37 -30.75
N GLU A 38 45.98 -16.17 -31.77
CA GLU A 38 46.48 -14.83 -32.12
C GLU A 38 45.36 -13.89 -32.63
N ARG A 39 44.38 -14.44 -33.37
CA ARG A 39 43.17 -13.71 -33.76
C ARG A 39 42.33 -13.30 -32.56
N LEU A 40 42.06 -14.24 -31.65
CA LEU A 40 41.28 -13.98 -30.42
C LEU A 40 41.98 -12.97 -29.52
N GLU A 41 43.31 -13.02 -29.41
CA GLU A 41 44.09 -12.05 -28.63
C GLU A 41 44.07 -10.66 -29.27
N ARG A 42 44.13 -10.57 -30.60
CA ARG A 42 44.00 -9.30 -31.34
C ARG A 42 42.61 -8.70 -31.18
N GLU A 43 41.57 -9.51 -31.33
CA GLU A 43 40.18 -9.08 -31.13
C GLU A 43 39.90 -8.64 -29.68
N ARG A 44 40.51 -9.32 -28.71
CA ARG A 44 40.45 -8.92 -27.30
C ARG A 44 41.15 -7.58 -27.06
N LYS A 45 42.35 -7.38 -27.61
CA LYS A 45 43.08 -6.09 -27.51
C LYS A 45 42.32 -4.96 -28.17
N GLU A 46 41.73 -5.19 -29.35
CA GLU A 46 40.88 -4.20 -30.03
C GLU A 46 39.63 -3.86 -29.20
N ARG A 47 38.96 -4.84 -28.58
CA ARG A 47 37.83 -4.59 -27.66
C ARG A 47 38.25 -3.82 -26.42
N GLU A 48 39.39 -4.16 -25.82
CA GLU A 48 39.94 -3.45 -24.65
C GLU A 48 40.34 -2.01 -25.00
N GLU A 49 40.88 -1.77 -26.20
CA GLU A 49 41.24 -0.44 -26.71
C GLU A 49 39.99 0.40 -27.03
N GLN A 50 38.99 -0.19 -27.68
CA GLN A 50 37.70 0.46 -27.92
C GLN A 50 36.99 0.83 -26.61
N GLU A 51 37.02 -0.06 -25.61
CA GLU A 51 36.44 0.22 -24.29
C GLU A 51 37.19 1.35 -23.57
N ARG A 52 38.53 1.36 -23.64
CA ARG A 52 39.33 2.47 -23.10
C ARG A 52 39.00 3.79 -23.78
N LEU A 53 38.89 3.81 -25.12
CA LEU A 53 38.49 5.01 -25.86
C LEU A 53 37.09 5.48 -25.47
N ARG A 54 36.12 4.56 -25.33
CA ARG A 54 34.77 4.89 -24.82
C ARG A 54 34.81 5.48 -23.41
N GLN A 55 35.61 4.94 -22.51
CA GLN A 55 35.74 5.46 -21.15
C GLN A 55 36.38 6.86 -21.12
N ILE A 56 37.40 7.11 -21.96
CA ILE A 56 38.03 8.43 -22.09
C ILE A 56 37.03 9.45 -22.66
N GLU A 57 36.29 9.09 -23.72
CA GLU A 57 35.24 9.93 -24.31
C GLU A 57 34.14 10.26 -23.29
N LEU A 58 33.66 9.26 -22.56
CA LEU A 58 32.64 9.43 -21.52
C LEU A 58 33.15 10.30 -20.36
N ALA A 59 34.41 10.15 -19.96
CA ALA A 59 35.03 10.99 -18.94
C ALA A 59 35.14 12.44 -19.41
N ARG A 60 35.54 12.68 -20.67
CA ARG A 60 35.58 14.02 -21.27
C ARG A 60 34.19 14.66 -21.28
N LEU A 61 33.17 13.95 -21.76
CA LEU A 61 31.79 14.44 -21.78
C LEU A 61 31.28 14.76 -20.37
N ARG A 62 31.62 13.94 -19.36
CA ARG A 62 31.27 14.21 -17.95
C ARG A 62 31.96 15.46 -17.42
N GLU A 63 33.22 15.70 -17.77
CA GLU A 63 33.94 16.92 -17.34
C GLU A 63 33.39 18.17 -18.02
N GLU A 64 33.08 18.11 -19.32
CA GLU A 64 32.43 19.19 -20.07
C GLU A 64 31.04 19.50 -19.49
N GLU A 65 30.23 18.47 -19.23
CA GLU A 65 28.93 18.60 -18.58
C GLU A 65 29.05 19.19 -17.17
N LYS A 66 30.02 18.74 -16.37
CA LYS A 66 30.28 19.28 -15.03
C LYS A 66 30.67 20.76 -15.07
N LYS A 67 31.46 21.18 -16.07
CA LYS A 67 31.80 22.60 -16.29
C LYS A 67 30.57 23.42 -16.67
N ARG A 68 29.76 22.92 -17.60
CA ARG A 68 28.50 23.57 -17.99
C ARG A 68 27.56 23.77 -16.80
N ILE A 69 27.37 22.73 -15.99
CA ILE A 69 26.55 22.81 -14.77
C ILE A 69 27.14 23.84 -13.79
N ALA A 70 28.46 23.88 -13.61
CA ALA A 70 29.09 24.85 -12.72
C ALA A 70 28.96 26.31 -13.22
N GLU A 71 29.03 26.53 -14.53
CA GLU A 71 28.78 27.85 -15.13
C GLU A 71 27.32 28.27 -14.96
N GLU A 72 26.38 27.37 -15.25
CA GLU A 72 24.94 27.56 -15.02
C GLU A 72 24.63 27.84 -13.53
N GLU A 73 25.29 27.16 -12.60
CA GLU A 73 25.17 27.44 -11.17
C GLU A 73 25.59 28.86 -10.79
N VAL A 74 26.64 29.40 -11.41
CA VAL A 74 27.12 30.76 -11.15
C VAL A 74 26.16 31.79 -11.77
N GLU A 75 25.73 31.56 -13.01
CA GLU A 75 24.79 32.46 -13.70
C GLU A 75 23.45 32.54 -12.95
N GLU A 76 22.92 31.41 -12.53
CA GLU A 76 21.64 31.33 -11.82
C GLU A 76 21.73 31.64 -10.33
N ALA A 77 22.93 31.73 -9.74
CA ALA A 77 23.10 31.90 -8.29
C ALA A 77 22.31 33.10 -7.74
N THR A 78 22.37 34.24 -8.44
CA THR A 78 21.67 35.47 -8.05
C THR A 78 20.15 35.32 -8.15
N PHE A 79 19.66 34.69 -9.22
CA PHE A 79 18.25 34.37 -9.41
C PHE A 79 17.74 33.40 -8.34
N ARG A 80 18.46 32.31 -8.06
CA ARG A 80 18.09 31.33 -7.02
C ARG A 80 18.08 31.96 -5.63
N GLN A 81 19.08 32.79 -5.29
CA GLN A 81 19.10 33.50 -4.01
C GLN A 81 17.91 34.44 -3.87
N SER A 82 17.62 35.21 -4.93
CA SER A 82 16.46 36.13 -4.96
C SER A 82 15.14 35.37 -4.86
N ARG A 83 14.99 34.27 -5.62
CA ARG A 83 13.80 33.43 -5.59
C ARG A 83 13.62 32.73 -4.24
N ALA A 84 14.69 32.24 -3.62
CA ALA A 84 14.66 31.65 -2.29
C ALA A 84 14.25 32.69 -1.23
N ALA A 85 14.70 33.94 -1.34
CA ALA A 85 14.26 35.02 -0.47
C ALA A 85 12.77 35.32 -0.63
N LEU A 86 12.27 35.40 -1.88
CA LEU A 86 10.85 35.59 -2.17
C LEU A 86 10.00 34.42 -1.65
N LEU A 87 10.42 33.18 -1.89
CA LEU A 87 9.73 31.99 -1.39
C LEU A 87 9.62 31.98 0.14
N ARG A 88 10.63 32.47 0.87
CA ARG A 88 10.55 32.62 2.33
C ARG A 88 9.50 33.63 2.76
N ILE A 89 9.39 34.77 2.06
CA ILE A 89 8.36 35.78 2.31
C ILE A 89 6.98 35.22 1.98
N GLU A 90 6.82 34.58 0.83
CA GLU A 90 5.58 33.93 0.39
C GLU A 90 5.14 32.84 1.40
N ALA A 91 6.07 31.99 1.85
CA ALA A 91 5.81 30.96 2.85
C ALA A 91 5.41 31.56 4.21
N ALA A 92 6.08 32.64 4.66
CA ALA A 92 5.71 33.33 5.88
C ALA A 92 4.30 33.94 5.80
N ALA A 93 3.95 34.60 4.69
CA ALA A 93 2.62 35.15 4.47
C ALA A 93 1.54 34.06 4.32
N ALA A 94 1.88 32.92 3.73
CA ALA A 94 0.98 31.76 3.65
C ALA A 94 0.70 31.19 5.04
N LYS A 95 1.75 31.04 5.87
CA LYS A 95 1.63 30.58 7.26
C LYS A 95 0.78 31.54 8.11
N GLU A 96 1.02 32.84 8.01
CA GLU A 96 0.22 33.85 8.73
C GLU A 96 -1.27 33.78 8.32
N LYS A 97 -1.55 33.61 7.01
CA LYS A 97 -2.91 33.42 6.53
C LYS A 97 -3.55 32.14 7.07
N GLU A 98 -2.80 31.05 7.14
CA GLU A 98 -3.27 29.78 7.68
C GLU A 98 -3.58 29.91 9.19
N GLU A 99 -2.68 30.51 9.95
CA GLU A 99 -2.88 30.82 11.38
C GLU A 99 -4.12 31.70 11.59
N TRP A 100 -4.32 32.73 10.76
CA TRP A 100 -5.50 33.58 10.82
C TRP A 100 -6.79 32.81 10.46
N THR A 101 -6.74 31.96 9.44
CA THR A 101 -7.88 31.13 9.04
C THR A 101 -8.26 30.16 10.16
N ARG A 102 -7.27 29.56 10.81
CA ARG A 102 -7.46 28.67 11.95
C ARG A 102 -8.07 29.41 13.14
N TYR A 103 -7.55 30.60 13.44
CA TYR A 103 -8.08 31.47 14.50
C TYR A 103 -9.57 31.78 14.27
N LEU A 104 -9.94 32.13 13.04
CA LEU A 104 -11.33 32.41 12.65
C LEU A 104 -12.22 31.17 12.63
N ALA A 105 -11.67 30.00 12.32
CA ALA A 105 -12.43 28.75 12.25
C ALA A 105 -12.88 28.25 13.64
N CYS A 106 -12.30 28.76 14.73
CA CYS A 106 -12.54 28.31 16.10
C CYS A 106 -12.51 26.77 16.22
N SER A 107 -11.55 26.13 15.55
CA SER A 107 -11.44 24.68 15.53
C SER A 107 -11.04 24.13 16.90
N ASN A 108 -11.69 23.04 17.32
CA ASN A 108 -11.34 22.32 18.55
C ASN A 108 -10.14 21.38 18.38
N LEU A 109 -9.59 21.28 17.16
CA LEU A 109 -8.44 20.42 16.86
C LEU A 109 -7.12 21.09 17.29
N PRO A 110 -6.09 20.33 17.71
CA PRO A 110 -4.78 20.87 18.10
C PRO A 110 -4.02 21.45 16.91
N ASN A 111 -3.25 22.51 17.13
CA ASN A 111 -2.35 23.05 16.10
C ASN A 111 -1.27 22.01 15.73
N PRO A 112 -1.13 21.63 14.44
CA PRO A 112 -0.16 20.62 14.02
C PRO A 112 1.30 21.03 14.29
N SER A 113 1.60 22.32 14.41
CA SER A 113 2.94 22.78 14.77
C SER A 113 3.22 22.80 16.28
N SER A 114 2.22 22.51 17.12
CA SER A 114 2.27 22.62 18.58
C SER A 114 2.17 21.24 19.25
N LEU A 115 3.32 20.64 19.55
CA LEU A 115 3.38 19.34 20.23
C LEU A 115 2.68 19.37 21.61
N ALA A 116 2.67 20.52 22.28
CA ALA A 116 1.98 20.71 23.55
C ALA A 116 0.46 20.58 23.39
N GLU A 117 -0.12 21.21 22.37
CA GLU A 117 -1.56 21.09 22.08
C GLU A 117 -1.93 19.68 21.64
N ILE A 118 -1.10 19.03 20.82
CA ILE A 118 -1.32 17.64 20.39
C ILE A 118 -1.34 16.70 21.60
N ASN A 119 -0.40 16.87 22.54
CA ASN A 119 -0.38 16.09 23.77
C ASN A 119 -1.59 16.38 24.68
N ALA A 120 -2.01 17.65 24.78
CA ALA A 120 -3.21 18.01 25.53
C ALA A 120 -4.47 17.38 24.92
N TYR A 121 -4.62 17.45 23.60
CA TYR A 121 -5.68 16.80 22.84
C TYR A 121 -5.72 15.29 23.11
N LEU A 122 -4.58 14.60 23.02
CA LEU A 122 -4.47 13.17 23.31
C LEU A 122 -4.91 12.82 24.73
N SER A 123 -4.46 13.58 25.73
CA SER A 123 -4.84 13.34 27.12
C SER A 123 -6.33 13.56 27.36
N LEU A 124 -6.89 14.66 26.84
CA LEU A 124 -8.32 14.96 26.95
C LEU A 124 -9.18 13.90 26.24
N TRP A 125 -8.79 13.47 25.04
CA TRP A 125 -9.54 12.45 24.31
C TRP A 125 -9.44 11.09 24.98
N LYS A 126 -8.28 10.73 25.55
CA LYS A 126 -8.13 9.51 26.33
C LYS A 126 -9.07 9.47 27.54
N GLU A 127 -9.19 10.59 28.25
CA GLU A 127 -10.06 10.73 29.44
C GLU A 127 -11.55 10.92 29.11
N SER A 128 -11.89 11.15 27.84
CA SER A 128 -13.29 11.27 27.42
C SER A 128 -14.06 9.98 27.70
N ALA A 129 -15.29 10.13 28.19
CA ALA A 129 -16.17 9.01 28.45
C ALA A 129 -16.56 8.29 27.15
N ALA A 130 -16.89 6.99 27.24
CA ALA A 130 -17.43 6.24 26.12
C ALA A 130 -18.78 6.82 25.67
N ASN A 131 -18.73 7.64 24.63
CA ASN A 131 -19.89 8.27 24.00
C ASN A 131 -20.73 7.23 23.21
N ASP A 132 -21.79 7.69 22.56
CA ASP A 132 -22.53 6.85 21.61
C ASP A 132 -21.70 6.58 20.35
N MET A 133 -22.11 5.56 19.57
CA MET A 133 -21.39 5.10 18.39
C MET A 133 -21.12 6.21 17.36
N HIS A 134 -22.06 7.13 17.14
CA HIS A 134 -21.90 8.19 16.15
C HIS A 134 -20.81 9.17 16.58
N THR A 135 -20.89 9.65 17.83
CA THR A 135 -19.91 10.57 18.40
C THR A 135 -18.49 9.97 18.35
N VAL A 136 -18.31 8.69 18.71
CA VAL A 136 -16.99 8.05 18.65
C VAL A 136 -16.43 8.00 17.23
N ILE A 137 -17.25 7.66 16.23
CA ILE A 137 -16.77 7.61 14.84
C ILE A 137 -16.46 9.02 14.28
N GLU A 138 -17.22 10.05 14.67
CA GLU A 138 -16.87 11.43 14.36
C GLU A 138 -15.55 11.87 15.01
N GLU A 139 -15.31 11.51 16.28
CA GLU A 139 -14.04 11.75 16.96
C GLU A 139 -12.87 11.02 16.28
N CYS A 140 -13.07 9.76 15.83
CA CYS A 140 -12.07 9.03 15.04
C CYS A 140 -11.77 9.73 13.71
N GLN A 141 -12.78 10.29 13.04
CA GLN A 141 -12.58 11.09 11.82
C GLN A 141 -11.77 12.36 12.10
N GLN A 142 -12.05 13.03 13.22
CA GLN A 142 -11.27 14.18 13.66
C GLN A 142 -9.81 13.80 14.00
N ALA A 143 -9.60 12.68 14.67
CA ALA A 143 -8.27 12.16 14.97
C ALA A 143 -7.46 11.89 13.70
N PHE A 144 -8.10 11.35 12.66
CA PHE A 144 -7.48 11.21 11.33
C PHE A 144 -7.10 12.56 10.73
N GLN A 145 -8.00 13.55 10.79
CA GLN A 145 -7.67 14.91 10.32
C GLN A 145 -6.44 15.48 11.05
N VAL A 146 -6.35 15.27 12.36
CA VAL A 146 -5.19 15.70 13.16
C VAL A 146 -3.91 15.00 12.69
N MET A 147 -3.94 13.69 12.45
CA MET A 147 -2.77 12.97 11.92
C MET A 147 -2.35 13.52 10.54
N ARG A 148 -3.30 13.80 9.66
CA ARG A 148 -3.05 14.39 8.34
C ARG A 148 -2.42 15.78 8.45
N ASP A 149 -2.94 16.63 9.33
CA ASP A 149 -2.42 17.98 9.56
C ASP A 149 -0.98 17.92 10.12
N ILE A 150 -0.70 17.01 11.06
CA ILE A 150 0.65 16.79 11.59
C ILE A 150 1.59 16.35 10.47
N ARG A 151 1.20 15.38 9.63
CA ARG A 151 2.04 14.94 8.49
C ARG A 151 2.30 16.08 7.51
N GLY A 152 1.29 16.88 7.20
CA GLY A 152 1.45 18.07 6.34
C GLY A 152 2.47 19.05 6.93
N TYR A 153 2.44 19.26 8.24
CA TYR A 153 3.44 20.06 8.93
C TYR A 153 4.83 19.41 8.90
N VAL A 154 4.96 18.12 9.21
CA VAL A 154 6.24 17.39 9.18
C VAL A 154 6.87 17.43 7.78
N ALA A 155 6.08 17.26 6.72
CA ALA A 155 6.54 17.36 5.34
C ALA A 155 7.04 18.76 4.96
N SER A 156 6.64 19.81 5.69
CA SER A 156 7.14 21.17 5.51
C SER A 156 8.46 21.45 6.25
N LEU A 157 8.86 20.57 7.18
CA LEU A 157 10.09 20.71 7.94
C LEU A 157 11.30 20.23 7.12
N PRO A 158 12.51 20.79 7.37
CA PRO A 158 13.74 20.23 6.84
C PRO A 158 13.94 18.79 7.33
N GLU A 159 14.45 17.90 6.47
CA GLU A 159 14.67 16.47 6.81
C GLU A 159 15.54 16.26 8.06
N THR A 160 16.41 17.22 8.40
CA THR A 160 17.29 17.17 9.58
C THR A 160 16.68 17.77 10.84
N HIS A 161 15.38 18.08 10.85
CA HIS A 161 14.74 18.72 12.00
C HIS A 161 14.63 17.75 13.18
N SER A 162 15.17 18.11 14.34
CA SER A 162 15.32 17.22 15.49
C SER A 162 14.01 16.76 16.14
N SER A 163 12.87 17.34 15.74
CA SER A 163 11.55 17.04 16.30
C SER A 163 10.70 16.10 15.46
N VAL A 164 11.15 15.68 14.26
CA VAL A 164 10.35 14.81 13.37
C VAL A 164 9.91 13.55 14.12
N ASP A 165 10.84 12.88 14.81
CA ASP A 165 10.55 11.68 15.61
C ASP A 165 9.47 11.89 16.68
N LEU A 166 9.39 13.10 17.26
CA LEU A 166 8.37 13.43 18.27
C LEU A 166 6.97 13.53 17.67
N PHE A 167 6.86 14.06 16.45
CA PHE A 167 5.60 14.13 15.72
C PHE A 167 5.16 12.77 15.20
N GLU A 168 6.10 11.95 14.71
CA GLU A 168 5.82 10.56 14.30
C GLU A 168 5.35 9.71 15.49
N ASN A 169 5.94 9.90 16.67
CA ASN A 169 5.47 9.28 17.90
C ASN A 169 4.04 9.75 18.26
N ALA A 170 3.75 11.05 18.11
CA ALA A 170 2.41 11.57 18.36
C ALA A 170 1.36 10.97 17.40
N ILE A 171 1.68 10.85 16.10
CA ILE A 171 0.82 10.17 15.12
C ILE A 171 0.57 8.72 15.54
N THR A 172 1.62 8.00 15.93
CA THR A 172 1.50 6.62 16.42
C THR A 172 0.56 6.52 17.62
N ARG A 173 0.69 7.44 18.59
CA ARG A 173 -0.19 7.49 19.78
C ARG A 173 -1.64 7.81 19.42
N ILE A 174 -1.88 8.72 18.47
CA ILE A 174 -3.23 9.02 17.98
C ILE A 174 -3.83 7.79 17.32
N ARG A 175 -3.06 7.08 16.48
CA ARG A 175 -3.48 5.84 15.82
C ARG A 175 -3.84 4.76 16.85
N THR A 176 -3.00 4.53 17.86
CA THR A 176 -3.27 3.57 18.94
C THR A 176 -4.54 3.94 19.70
N LEU A 177 -4.69 5.19 20.14
CA LEU A 177 -5.87 5.64 20.88
C LEU A 177 -7.16 5.55 20.03
N THR A 178 -7.06 5.81 18.73
CA THR A 178 -8.18 5.64 17.79
C THR A 178 -8.67 4.18 17.79
N SER A 179 -7.75 3.22 17.68
CA SER A 179 -8.08 1.79 17.76
C SER A 179 -8.67 1.41 19.12
N GLU A 180 -8.12 1.91 20.22
CA GLU A 180 -8.64 1.68 21.58
C GLU A 180 -10.08 2.20 21.73
N LYS A 181 -10.37 3.41 21.25
CA LYS A 181 -11.73 3.99 21.29
C LYS A 181 -12.73 3.20 20.45
N ILE A 182 -12.31 2.70 19.29
CA ILE A 182 -13.14 1.84 18.44
C ILE A 182 -13.42 0.51 19.14
N ASP A 183 -12.42 -0.11 19.77
CA ASP A 183 -12.57 -1.37 20.50
C ASP A 183 -13.46 -1.19 21.75
N GLU A 184 -13.29 -0.12 22.51
CA GLU A 184 -14.15 0.24 23.66
C GLU A 184 -15.61 0.42 23.22
N MET A 185 -15.84 1.20 22.16
CA MET A 185 -17.18 1.40 21.59
C MET A 185 -17.79 0.10 21.06
N THR A 186 -16.97 -0.74 20.41
CA THR A 186 -17.41 -2.06 19.94
C THR A 186 -17.89 -2.90 21.13
N ALA A 187 -17.12 -2.96 22.22
CA ALA A 187 -17.45 -3.78 23.40
C ALA A 187 -18.74 -3.32 24.09
N LYS A 188 -18.92 -1.99 24.20
CA LYS A 188 -20.17 -1.38 24.69
C LYS A 188 -21.35 -1.77 23.79
N THR A 189 -21.19 -1.65 22.48
CA THR A 189 -22.24 -2.01 21.50
C THR A 189 -22.61 -3.49 21.58
N LEU A 190 -21.64 -4.40 21.71
CA LEU A 190 -21.90 -5.84 21.89
C LEU A 190 -22.75 -6.11 23.13
N THR A 191 -22.49 -5.37 24.21
CA THR A 191 -23.25 -5.46 25.46
C THR A 191 -24.71 -5.03 25.26
N GLU A 192 -24.91 -3.87 24.62
CA GLU A 192 -26.23 -3.33 24.35
C GLU A 192 -27.07 -4.27 23.47
N ILE A 193 -26.46 -4.89 22.46
CA ILE A 193 -27.13 -5.89 21.60
C ILE A 193 -27.51 -7.15 22.39
N GLU A 194 -26.60 -7.67 23.23
CA GLU A 194 -26.88 -8.84 24.09
C GLU A 194 -28.04 -8.58 25.07
N GLU A 195 -28.08 -7.39 25.66
CA GLU A 195 -29.11 -6.99 26.62
C GLU A 195 -30.47 -6.75 25.96
N ALA A 196 -30.48 -6.07 24.81
CA ALA A 196 -31.71 -5.80 24.06
C ALA A 196 -32.34 -7.09 23.53
N LYS A 197 -31.54 -8.08 23.11
CA LYS A 197 -32.00 -9.32 22.44
C LYS A 197 -32.88 -9.04 21.19
N GLU A 198 -32.64 -7.92 20.54
CA GLU A 198 -33.37 -7.46 19.35
C GLU A 198 -32.48 -7.56 18.10
N ASP A 199 -32.48 -6.52 17.26
CA ASP A 199 -31.66 -6.41 16.05
C ASP A 199 -30.19 -6.71 16.37
N PRO A 200 -29.61 -7.78 15.80
CA PRO A 200 -28.23 -8.20 16.06
C PRO A 200 -27.19 -7.28 15.40
N GLN A 201 -27.61 -6.23 14.70
CA GLN A 201 -26.74 -5.36 13.92
C GLN A 201 -26.79 -3.90 14.38
N ARG A 202 -25.66 -3.22 14.34
CA ARG A 202 -25.55 -1.75 14.47
C ARG A 202 -24.60 -1.23 13.40
N SER A 203 -24.87 -0.03 12.90
CA SER A 203 -24.01 0.61 11.91
C SER A 203 -24.10 2.13 11.98
N VAL A 204 -22.99 2.79 11.67
CA VAL A 204 -22.89 4.23 11.50
C VAL A 204 -21.95 4.57 10.35
N ALA A 205 -22.14 5.72 9.72
CA ALA A 205 -21.24 6.22 8.69
C ALA A 205 -21.06 7.73 8.85
N THR A 206 -19.83 8.18 8.64
CA THR A 206 -19.45 9.57 8.41
C THR A 206 -18.98 9.72 6.96
N GLU A 207 -18.40 10.87 6.62
CA GLU A 207 -17.84 11.10 5.29
C GLU A 207 -16.70 10.11 4.95
N ASN A 208 -15.81 9.85 5.91
CA ASN A 208 -14.58 9.10 5.67
C ASN A 208 -14.52 7.74 6.36
N ILE A 209 -15.45 7.44 7.27
CA ILE A 209 -15.46 6.20 8.03
C ILE A 209 -16.85 5.57 7.99
N LYS A 210 -16.92 4.28 7.68
CA LYS A 210 -18.14 3.47 7.80
C LYS A 210 -17.86 2.36 8.80
N PHE A 211 -18.74 2.19 9.78
CA PHE A 211 -18.58 1.20 10.84
C PHE A 211 -19.84 0.35 10.97
N GLY A 212 -19.68 -0.97 11.05
CA GLY A 212 -20.76 -1.92 11.27
C GLY A 212 -20.34 -3.05 12.18
N VAL A 213 -21.24 -3.48 13.07
CA VAL A 213 -21.08 -4.70 13.86
C VAL A 213 -22.34 -5.54 13.78
N TRP A 214 -22.16 -6.85 13.62
CA TRP A 214 -23.21 -7.85 13.63
C TRP A 214 -22.88 -8.96 14.63
N VAL A 215 -23.88 -9.48 15.35
CA VAL A 215 -23.70 -10.41 16.48
C VAL A 215 -24.47 -11.71 16.26
N ASN A 216 -23.78 -12.85 16.35
CA ASN A 216 -24.40 -14.18 16.28
C ASN A 216 -24.70 -14.76 17.67
N LEU A 217 -25.77 -14.30 18.32
CA LEU A 217 -26.15 -14.82 19.65
C LEU A 217 -26.69 -16.26 19.59
N GLU A 218 -27.51 -16.56 18.57
CA GLU A 218 -28.29 -17.81 18.50
C GLU A 218 -27.58 -18.94 17.71
N LYS A 219 -26.35 -18.73 17.24
CA LYS A 219 -25.61 -19.68 16.38
C LYS A 219 -26.44 -20.11 15.18
N ASN A 220 -27.12 -19.14 14.57
CA ASN A 220 -28.19 -19.40 13.63
C ASN A 220 -27.62 -19.74 12.24
N LEU A 221 -27.56 -21.04 11.92
CA LEU A 221 -27.11 -21.58 10.62
C LEU A 221 -27.89 -21.05 9.40
N LYS A 222 -29.07 -20.43 9.60
CA LYS A 222 -29.86 -19.85 8.50
C LYS A 222 -29.35 -18.45 8.11
N THR A 223 -28.73 -17.72 9.04
CA THR A 223 -28.22 -16.38 8.80
C THR A 223 -26.78 -16.45 8.30
N LYS A 224 -26.64 -16.74 7.00
CA LYS A 224 -25.33 -16.76 6.33
C LYS A 224 -24.96 -15.45 5.66
N GLN A 225 -25.94 -14.60 5.37
CA GLN A 225 -25.72 -13.33 4.69
C GLN A 225 -25.90 -12.19 5.68
N ILE A 226 -24.88 -11.37 5.80
CA ILE A 226 -24.86 -10.18 6.66
C ILE A 226 -24.82 -8.98 5.74
N ASN A 227 -25.82 -8.11 5.84
CA ASN A 227 -26.01 -6.97 4.95
C ASN A 227 -26.06 -5.68 5.76
N PHE A 228 -25.00 -4.89 5.68
CA PHE A 228 -24.96 -3.53 6.18
C PHE A 228 -25.45 -2.57 5.09
N HIS A 229 -26.77 -2.56 4.85
CA HIS A 229 -27.38 -1.78 3.75
C HIS A 229 -26.99 -0.30 3.80
N ALA A 230 -26.98 0.33 4.97
CA ALA A 230 -26.59 1.73 5.12
C ALA A 230 -25.11 2.00 4.75
N LEU A 231 -24.26 0.98 4.78
CA LEU A 231 -22.84 1.09 4.47
C LEU A 231 -22.51 0.66 3.03
N ASN A 232 -23.46 0.01 2.34
CA ASN A 232 -23.24 -0.75 1.11
C ASN A 232 -22.15 -1.83 1.26
N ILE A 233 -22.17 -2.55 2.38
CA ILE A 233 -21.25 -3.66 2.67
C ILE A 233 -22.06 -4.94 2.91
N HIS A 234 -21.68 -6.01 2.21
CA HIS A 234 -22.36 -7.30 2.26
C HIS A 234 -21.33 -8.42 2.41
N THR A 235 -21.62 -9.43 3.23
CA THR A 235 -20.72 -10.57 3.42
C THR A 235 -21.47 -11.88 3.59
N ASP A 236 -20.90 -12.98 3.08
CA ASP A 236 -21.43 -14.32 3.29
C ASP A 236 -20.56 -15.07 4.32
N LEU A 237 -21.09 -15.22 5.53
CA LEU A 237 -20.41 -15.83 6.65
C LEU A 237 -20.14 -17.32 6.39
N PRO A 238 -18.86 -17.75 6.45
CA PRO A 238 -18.50 -19.15 6.34
C PRO A 238 -19.15 -20.02 7.43
N ARG A 239 -19.46 -21.28 7.09
CA ARG A 239 -20.24 -22.18 7.97
C ARG A 239 -19.57 -22.40 9.34
N ASN A 240 -18.24 -22.48 9.38
CA ASN A 240 -17.47 -22.61 10.62
C ASN A 240 -17.61 -21.39 11.53
N LEU A 241 -17.80 -20.18 10.99
CA LEU A 241 -18.07 -18.98 11.80
C LEU A 241 -19.55 -18.90 12.20
N ALA A 242 -20.47 -19.24 11.31
CA ALA A 242 -21.91 -19.20 11.59
C ALA A 242 -22.36 -20.14 12.74
N LEU A 243 -21.57 -21.17 13.04
CA LEU A 243 -21.81 -22.11 14.14
C LEU A 243 -21.31 -21.61 15.51
N ASN A 244 -20.52 -20.54 15.54
CA ASN A 244 -19.89 -20.02 16.75
C ASN A 244 -20.56 -18.72 17.22
N PRO A 245 -20.59 -18.46 18.54
CA PRO A 245 -21.07 -17.20 19.09
C PRO A 245 -19.98 -16.14 18.88
N ILE A 246 -20.03 -15.47 17.73
CA ILE A 246 -19.06 -14.46 17.30
C ILE A 246 -19.78 -13.15 16.96
N ALA A 247 -19.03 -12.06 16.96
CA ALA A 247 -19.40 -10.84 16.29
C ALA A 247 -18.54 -10.65 15.03
N LEU A 248 -19.14 -10.10 13.98
CA LEU A 248 -18.44 -9.63 12.79
C LEU A 248 -18.43 -8.11 12.81
N ARG A 249 -17.25 -7.52 12.83
CA ARG A 249 -17.07 -6.08 12.71
C ARG A 249 -16.50 -5.74 11.34
N VAL A 250 -17.12 -4.77 10.67
CA VAL A 250 -16.63 -4.21 9.41
C VAL A 250 -16.35 -2.72 9.61
N MET A 251 -15.22 -2.26 9.10
CA MET A 251 -14.86 -0.85 9.13
C MET A 251 -14.25 -0.46 7.78
N TYR A 252 -14.84 0.49 7.10
CA TYR A 252 -14.26 1.07 5.88
C TYR A 252 -13.73 2.46 6.19
N THR A 253 -12.55 2.77 5.65
CA THR A 253 -11.92 4.09 5.71
C THR A 253 -11.59 4.55 4.29
N SER A 254 -11.82 5.83 4.00
CA SER A 254 -11.47 6.42 2.70
C SER A 254 -9.96 6.63 2.51
N PHE A 255 -9.19 6.44 3.58
CA PHE A 255 -7.74 6.56 3.66
C PHE A 255 -7.08 5.21 3.99
N ASP A 256 -5.75 5.16 3.94
CA ASP A 256 -4.98 3.96 4.28
C ASP A 256 -4.45 4.03 5.73
N PRO A 257 -5.05 3.30 6.69
CA PRO A 257 -4.63 3.37 8.08
C PRO A 257 -3.34 2.58 8.37
N VAL A 258 -2.89 1.71 7.46
CA VAL A 258 -1.85 0.70 7.75
C VAL A 258 -0.56 0.87 6.96
N SER A 259 -0.62 1.34 5.71
CA SER A 259 0.57 1.36 4.84
C SER A 259 0.96 2.74 4.31
N GLU A 260 0.21 3.79 4.65
CA GLU A 260 0.44 5.16 4.14
C GLU A 260 1.87 5.67 4.40
N ASP A 261 2.44 5.31 5.56
CA ASP A 261 3.80 5.74 5.96
C ASP A 261 4.90 4.79 5.44
N LEU A 262 4.55 3.76 4.67
CA LEU A 262 5.45 2.71 4.23
C LEU A 262 5.71 2.77 2.72
N GLN A 263 6.96 2.51 2.33
CA GLN A 263 7.33 2.35 0.92
C GLN A 263 6.97 0.93 0.44
N THR A 264 5.70 0.74 0.10
CA THR A 264 5.15 -0.50 -0.45
C THR A 264 5.14 -0.45 -1.98
N ASN A 265 5.19 -1.60 -2.68
CA ASN A 265 5.08 -1.63 -4.15
C ASN A 265 3.67 -1.30 -4.66
N HIS A 266 2.67 -1.44 -3.79
CA HIS A 266 1.26 -1.24 -4.12
C HIS A 266 0.72 0.04 -3.48
N LEU A 267 -0.11 0.77 -4.22
CA LEU A 267 -0.97 1.83 -3.73
C LEU A 267 -2.34 1.23 -3.36
N VAL A 268 -2.87 1.67 -2.23
CA VAL A 268 -4.27 1.46 -1.89
C VAL A 268 -5.13 2.43 -2.69
N VAL A 269 -6.15 1.90 -3.36
CA VAL A 269 -7.06 2.66 -4.21
C VAL A 269 -8.48 2.51 -3.67
N GLY A 270 -9.17 3.63 -3.40
CA GLY A 270 -10.57 3.60 -2.97
C GLY A 270 -10.79 3.26 -1.50
N GLY A 271 -9.76 3.31 -0.66
CA GLY A 271 -9.85 3.11 0.79
C GLY A 271 -9.60 1.66 1.23
N VAL A 272 -9.67 1.45 2.55
CA VAL A 272 -9.40 0.16 3.21
C VAL A 272 -10.65 -0.33 3.93
N LEU A 273 -11.02 -1.59 3.70
CA LEU A 273 -12.05 -2.33 4.41
C LEU A 273 -11.42 -3.30 5.41
N SER A 274 -11.52 -3.02 6.69
CA SER A 274 -11.15 -3.94 7.77
C SER A 274 -12.32 -4.85 8.11
N VAL A 275 -12.06 -6.15 8.24
CA VAL A 275 -13.05 -7.14 8.69
C VAL A 275 -12.48 -7.95 9.84
N ASP A 276 -13.06 -7.80 11.03
CA ASP A 276 -12.66 -8.52 12.24
C ASP A 276 -13.73 -9.54 12.65
N VAL A 277 -13.29 -10.74 13.00
CA VAL A 277 -14.11 -11.71 13.74
C VAL A 277 -13.78 -11.57 15.22
N ILE A 278 -14.80 -11.40 16.05
CA ILE A 278 -14.65 -11.07 17.47
C ILE A 278 -15.32 -12.15 18.32
N ASN A 279 -14.62 -12.62 19.36
CA ASN A 279 -15.23 -13.43 20.41
C ASN A 279 -16.21 -12.57 21.20
N LEU A 280 -17.42 -13.08 21.42
CA LEU A 280 -18.37 -12.36 22.26
C LEU A 280 -17.86 -12.30 23.70
N PRO A 281 -18.03 -11.15 24.38
CA PRO A 281 -17.62 -11.03 25.77
C PRO A 281 -18.40 -12.04 26.64
N PRO A 282 -17.82 -12.51 27.76
CA PRO A 282 -18.53 -13.43 28.63
C PRO A 282 -19.86 -12.83 29.11
N PRO A 283 -20.94 -13.62 29.21
CA PRO A 283 -22.25 -13.10 29.57
C PRO A 283 -22.23 -12.52 30.98
N ALA A 284 -22.97 -11.44 31.18
CA ALA A 284 -23.12 -10.80 32.49
C ALA A 284 -23.82 -11.76 33.48
N LYS A 285 -23.41 -11.72 34.75
CA LYS A 285 -23.97 -12.54 35.83
C LYS A 285 -24.48 -11.65 36.95
N THR A 286 -25.67 -11.96 37.45
CA THR A 286 -26.21 -11.29 38.65
C THR A 286 -25.77 -12.05 39.90
N ILE A 287 -24.98 -11.42 40.76
CA ILE A 287 -24.53 -11.98 42.04
C ILE A 287 -24.91 -10.99 43.14
N LYS A 288 -25.80 -11.41 44.04
CA LYS A 288 -26.26 -10.61 45.19
C LYS A 288 -26.76 -9.19 44.80
N GLY A 289 -27.50 -9.09 43.70
CA GLY A 289 -28.04 -7.82 43.20
C GLY A 289 -27.08 -6.98 42.36
N TRP A 290 -25.81 -7.39 42.24
CA TRP A 290 -24.84 -6.77 41.33
C TRP A 290 -24.82 -7.51 40.00
N VAL A 291 -24.94 -6.78 38.89
CA VAL A 291 -24.67 -7.32 37.55
C VAL A 291 -23.18 -7.12 37.28
N MET A 292 -22.44 -8.22 37.11
CA MET A 292 -21.00 -8.20 36.90
C MET A 292 -20.65 -8.98 35.64
N ARG A 293 -19.67 -8.47 34.89
CA ARG A 293 -19.08 -9.15 33.73
C ARG A 293 -17.57 -9.30 33.93
N PRO A 294 -16.98 -10.48 33.66
CA PRO A 294 -15.54 -10.65 33.64
C PRO A 294 -14.89 -9.74 32.61
N PHE A 295 -13.84 -9.02 33.01
CA PHE A 295 -13.00 -8.22 32.13
C PHE A 295 -11.55 -8.68 32.27
N ASN A 296 -10.88 -8.90 31.15
CA ASN A 296 -9.48 -9.28 31.13
C ASN A 296 -8.67 -8.12 30.53
N GLU A 297 -7.97 -7.36 31.38
CA GLU A 297 -7.12 -6.25 30.94
C GLU A 297 -6.10 -6.65 29.88
N SER A 298 -5.59 -7.89 29.93
CA SER A 298 -4.58 -8.39 28.97
C SER A 298 -5.15 -8.68 27.57
N GLU A 299 -6.47 -8.90 27.46
CA GLU A 299 -7.16 -9.09 26.17
C GLU A 299 -7.74 -7.77 25.63
N GLY A 300 -7.66 -6.68 26.40
CA GLY A 300 -8.27 -5.41 26.06
C GLY A 300 -9.80 -5.46 26.07
N PHE A 301 -10.44 -4.52 25.37
CA PHE A 301 -11.90 -4.46 25.26
C PHE A 301 -12.50 -5.54 24.35
N ILE A 302 -11.72 -6.04 23.38
CA ILE A 302 -12.18 -6.93 22.32
C ILE A 302 -11.16 -8.06 22.07
N SER A 303 -11.63 -9.30 22.00
CA SER A 303 -10.81 -10.47 21.65
C SER A 303 -11.06 -10.86 20.19
N LYS A 304 -10.11 -10.52 19.30
CA LYS A 304 -10.18 -10.87 17.88
C LYS A 304 -9.81 -12.34 17.65
N LEU A 305 -10.58 -13.03 16.80
CA LEU A 305 -10.34 -14.40 16.38
C LEU A 305 -9.60 -14.41 15.03
N ALA A 306 -8.47 -15.11 14.97
CA ALA A 306 -7.74 -15.29 13.73
C ALA A 306 -8.55 -16.09 12.69
N TYR A 307 -8.43 -15.70 11.43
CA TYR A 307 -9.03 -16.39 10.30
C TYR A 307 -8.03 -16.57 9.15
N PRO A 308 -7.75 -17.81 8.73
CA PRO A 308 -8.22 -19.09 9.29
C PRO A 308 -7.77 -19.27 10.75
N SER A 309 -8.58 -19.99 11.54
CA SER A 309 -8.17 -20.36 12.90
C SER A 309 -6.89 -21.22 12.81
N PRO A 310 -5.79 -20.86 13.49
CA PRO A 310 -4.63 -21.72 13.56
C PRO A 310 -5.09 -23.01 14.24
N SER A 311 -5.14 -24.10 13.47
CA SER A 311 -5.60 -25.40 13.95
C SER A 311 -5.00 -25.68 15.33
N THR A 312 -5.82 -25.92 16.34
CA THR A 312 -5.39 -26.50 17.60
C THR A 312 -4.57 -27.73 17.25
N GLY A 313 -3.25 -27.65 17.41
CA GLY A 313 -2.34 -28.79 17.37
C GLY A 313 -2.62 -29.68 18.57
N GLY A 314 -3.80 -30.28 18.60
CA GLY A 314 -4.19 -31.29 19.56
C GLY A 314 -3.40 -32.54 19.26
N SER A 315 -2.59 -32.96 20.22
CA SER A 315 -1.95 -34.26 20.36
C SER A 315 -2.97 -35.40 20.32
N GLY A 316 -3.51 -35.70 19.15
CA GLY A 316 -4.43 -36.80 18.91
C GLY A 316 -4.17 -37.39 17.54
N GLU A 317 -3.38 -38.45 17.51
CA GLU A 317 -3.25 -39.33 16.34
C GLU A 317 -4.65 -39.81 15.93
N GLY A 318 -5.07 -39.52 14.69
CA GLY A 318 -6.20 -40.23 14.07
C GLY A 318 -7.35 -39.42 13.49
N MET A 319 -7.17 -38.17 13.05
CA MET A 319 -8.08 -37.59 12.05
C MET A 319 -7.32 -37.12 10.81
N ALA A 320 -7.79 -37.59 9.65
CA ALA A 320 -7.32 -37.23 8.33
C ALA A 320 -7.31 -35.69 8.12
N PRO A 321 -6.46 -35.16 7.22
CA PRO A 321 -6.42 -33.74 6.92
C PRO A 321 -7.70 -33.35 6.17
N SER A 322 -8.66 -32.72 6.83
CA SER A 322 -9.80 -32.09 6.17
C SER A 322 -10.27 -30.94 7.08
N LEU A 323 -10.29 -29.67 6.67
CA LEU A 323 -10.86 -29.11 5.44
C LEU A 323 -10.06 -27.86 5.04
N SER A 324 -9.94 -27.56 3.74
CA SER A 324 -9.52 -26.22 3.32
C SER A 324 -10.43 -25.18 3.98
N THR A 325 -9.86 -24.21 4.69
CA THR A 325 -10.64 -23.12 5.27
C THR A 325 -11.51 -22.50 4.17
N PRO A 326 -12.85 -22.46 4.32
CA PRO A 326 -13.70 -21.83 3.31
C PRO A 326 -13.38 -20.34 3.21
N PRO A 327 -13.32 -19.72 2.03
CA PRO A 327 -13.20 -18.27 1.95
C PRO A 327 -14.52 -17.59 2.35
N MET A 328 -14.44 -16.35 2.79
CA MET A 328 -15.59 -15.48 3.03
C MET A 328 -15.83 -14.61 1.82
N ARG A 329 -17.06 -14.59 1.29
CA ARG A 329 -17.45 -13.63 0.25
C ARG A 329 -17.66 -12.27 0.90
N ILE A 330 -17.05 -11.24 0.33
CA ILE A 330 -17.16 -9.85 0.77
C ILE A 330 -17.55 -9.01 -0.44
N SER A 331 -18.41 -8.02 -0.23
CA SER A 331 -18.80 -7.07 -1.27
C SER A 331 -18.96 -5.67 -0.69
N TYR A 332 -18.39 -4.67 -1.34
CA TYR A 332 -18.55 -3.28 -0.95
C TYR A 332 -18.50 -2.34 -2.15
N ALA A 333 -19.18 -1.19 -2.04
CA ALA A 333 -19.19 -0.17 -3.07
C ALA A 333 -17.87 0.63 -3.09
N LEU A 334 -17.22 0.70 -4.26
CA LEU A 334 -16.06 1.56 -4.49
C LEU A 334 -16.50 3.02 -4.72
N PRO A 335 -15.74 4.03 -4.25
CA PRO A 335 -16.06 5.43 -4.51
C PRO A 335 -16.12 5.78 -6.02
N ASP A 336 -16.91 6.78 -6.37
CA ASP A 336 -17.16 7.19 -7.76
C ASP A 336 -15.90 7.69 -8.48
N HIS A 337 -14.95 8.25 -7.73
CA HIS A 337 -13.70 8.78 -8.28
C HIS A 337 -12.65 7.70 -8.56
N ILE A 338 -12.94 6.42 -8.26
CA ILE A 338 -12.03 5.32 -8.53
C ILE A 338 -12.24 4.77 -9.93
N VAL A 339 -11.19 4.71 -10.73
CA VAL A 339 -11.23 4.16 -12.09
C VAL A 339 -10.54 2.81 -12.10
N SER A 340 -11.27 1.73 -12.37
CA SER A 340 -10.66 0.41 -12.59
C SER A 340 -9.95 0.41 -13.95
N ARG A 341 -8.69 -0.03 -13.97
CA ARG A 341 -7.88 -0.09 -15.20
C ARG A 341 -8.03 -1.41 -15.95
N ALA A 342 -8.44 -2.46 -15.23
CA ALA A 342 -8.68 -3.79 -15.76
C ALA A 342 -10.17 -4.16 -15.55
N ASP A 343 -10.63 -5.17 -16.27
CA ASP A 343 -12.00 -5.70 -16.13
C ASP A 343 -12.32 -6.02 -14.67
N ASN A 344 -11.34 -6.55 -13.93
CA ASN A 344 -11.43 -6.72 -12.48
C ASN A 344 -10.20 -6.09 -11.79
N PRO A 345 -10.40 -5.33 -10.69
CA PRO A 345 -9.31 -4.76 -9.92
C PRO A 345 -8.50 -5.84 -9.17
N SER A 346 -7.25 -5.55 -8.84
CA SER A 346 -6.48 -6.38 -7.91
C SER A 346 -6.93 -6.10 -6.49
N VAL A 347 -7.18 -7.14 -5.70
CA VAL A 347 -7.56 -7.03 -4.29
C VAL A 347 -6.52 -7.76 -3.46
N GLY A 348 -6.17 -7.21 -2.30
CA GLY A 348 -5.27 -7.85 -1.37
C GLY A 348 -5.57 -7.52 0.08
N TRP A 349 -4.80 -8.14 0.96
CA TRP A 349 -4.88 -8.02 2.41
C TRP A 349 -3.53 -7.54 2.98
N TRP A 350 -3.59 -6.86 4.12
CA TRP A 350 -2.40 -6.36 4.80
C TRP A 350 -1.76 -7.45 5.66
N ASN A 351 -0.48 -7.76 5.40
CA ASN A 351 0.31 -8.64 6.24
C ASN A 351 1.12 -7.82 7.27
N ASP A 352 0.66 -7.81 8.52
CA ASP A 352 1.33 -7.10 9.63
C ASP A 352 2.74 -7.64 9.95
N GLU A 353 3.04 -8.92 9.68
CA GLU A 353 4.36 -9.51 9.94
C GLU A 353 5.40 -9.05 8.92
N GLU A 354 4.99 -8.95 7.66
CA GLU A 354 5.86 -8.57 6.54
C GLU A 354 5.77 -7.08 6.18
N LEU A 355 4.85 -6.34 6.82
CA LEU A 355 4.55 -4.94 6.55
C LEU A 355 4.33 -4.65 5.06
N LYS A 356 3.56 -5.51 4.39
CA LYS A 356 3.24 -5.39 2.96
C LYS A 356 1.84 -5.88 2.63
N TRP A 357 1.30 -5.37 1.53
CA TRP A 357 0.10 -5.90 0.91
C TRP A 357 0.39 -7.23 0.19
N ASN A 358 -0.49 -8.21 0.36
CA ASN A 358 -0.44 -9.52 -0.28
C ASN A 358 -1.77 -9.84 -0.97
N THR A 359 -1.73 -10.48 -2.14
CA THR A 359 -2.91 -10.89 -2.92
C THR A 359 -3.24 -12.38 -2.79
N GLU A 360 -2.36 -13.17 -2.16
CA GLU A 360 -2.60 -14.60 -1.92
C GLU A 360 -3.85 -14.82 -1.08
N GLY A 361 -4.65 -15.83 -1.43
CA GLY A 361 -5.89 -16.14 -0.75
C GLY A 361 -7.09 -15.25 -1.12
N MET A 362 -6.93 -14.33 -2.07
CA MET A 362 -8.03 -13.63 -2.75
C MET A 362 -8.48 -14.42 -3.99
N SER A 363 -9.78 -14.50 -4.23
CA SER A 363 -10.36 -15.26 -5.36
C SER A 363 -11.72 -14.70 -5.79
N ASP A 364 -12.23 -15.15 -6.93
CA ASP A 364 -13.56 -14.80 -7.46
C ASP A 364 -13.84 -13.29 -7.46
N ILE A 365 -12.84 -12.51 -7.86
CA ILE A 365 -12.92 -11.05 -7.92
C ILE A 365 -13.79 -10.65 -9.11
N SER A 366 -14.80 -9.84 -8.85
CA SER A 366 -15.70 -9.27 -9.83
C SER A 366 -16.03 -7.83 -9.47
N PHE A 367 -16.04 -6.95 -10.46
CA PHE A 367 -16.42 -5.56 -10.28
C PHE A 367 -17.53 -5.18 -11.24
N ASP A 368 -18.67 -4.73 -10.69
CA ASP A 368 -19.76 -4.19 -11.48
C ASP A 368 -19.63 -2.66 -11.59
N GLU A 369 -19.38 -2.16 -12.78
CA GLU A 369 -19.14 -0.74 -13.03
C GLU A 369 -20.41 0.10 -12.85
N GLU A 370 -21.60 -0.44 -13.15
CA GLU A 370 -22.87 0.28 -13.04
C GLU A 370 -23.28 0.49 -11.58
N SER A 371 -23.25 -0.57 -10.75
CA SER A 371 -23.54 -0.46 -9.32
C SER A 371 -22.34 -0.08 -8.45
N ARG A 372 -21.14 -0.01 -9.03
CA ARG A 372 -19.86 0.22 -8.34
C ARG A 372 -19.54 -0.83 -7.26
N MET A 373 -20.17 -1.99 -7.32
CA MET A 373 -20.01 -3.06 -6.33
C MET A 373 -18.80 -3.93 -6.68
N LEU A 374 -17.82 -3.95 -5.79
CA LEU A 374 -16.71 -4.91 -5.83
C LEU A 374 -17.07 -6.12 -4.99
N THR A 375 -16.96 -7.33 -5.56
CA THR A 375 -17.19 -8.60 -4.88
C THR A 375 -15.98 -9.51 -5.03
N PHE A 376 -15.54 -10.13 -3.93
CA PHE A 376 -14.43 -11.08 -3.93
C PHE A 376 -14.56 -12.08 -2.77
N HIS A 377 -13.79 -13.15 -2.82
CA HIS A 377 -13.67 -14.16 -1.78
C HIS A 377 -12.29 -14.06 -1.12
N SER A 378 -12.26 -14.00 0.21
CA SER A 378 -11.03 -13.85 1.00
C SER A 378 -10.84 -15.00 1.99
N LEU A 379 -9.61 -15.54 2.05
CA LEU A 379 -9.16 -16.41 3.13
C LEU A 379 -8.64 -15.65 4.37
N HIS A 380 -8.47 -14.33 4.27
CA HIS A 380 -7.90 -13.48 5.32
C HIS A 380 -8.93 -12.42 5.76
N LEU A 381 -9.27 -12.42 7.05
CA LEU A 381 -10.17 -11.41 7.64
C LEU A 381 -9.31 -10.42 8.42
N THR A 382 -8.95 -9.32 7.74
CA THR A 382 -8.09 -8.24 8.23
C THR A 382 -8.38 -6.98 7.40
N ASN A 383 -7.42 -6.06 7.27
CA ASN A 383 -7.46 -4.93 6.34
C ASN A 383 -7.36 -5.42 4.89
N LEU A 384 -8.36 -5.08 4.09
CA LEU A 384 -8.54 -5.46 2.69
C LEU A 384 -8.60 -4.19 1.83
N ALA A 385 -7.98 -4.22 0.67
CA ALA A 385 -7.93 -3.06 -0.21
C ALA A 385 -7.87 -3.45 -1.69
N VAL A 386 -8.32 -2.54 -2.56
CA VAL A 386 -7.94 -2.58 -3.97
C VAL A 386 -6.51 -2.06 -4.11
N LEU A 387 -5.69 -2.80 -4.85
CA LEU A 387 -4.27 -2.55 -5.01
C LEU A 387 -3.95 -2.15 -6.45
N GLN A 388 -3.06 -1.18 -6.59
CA GLN A 388 -2.48 -0.79 -7.88
C GLN A 388 -0.96 -0.70 -7.76
N GLU A 389 -0.21 -1.19 -8.76
CA GLU A 389 1.25 -1.05 -8.75
C GLU A 389 1.66 0.42 -8.91
N ARG A 390 2.63 0.89 -8.12
CA ARG A 390 3.08 2.31 -8.15
C ARG A 390 3.61 2.75 -9.51
N ASP A 391 4.15 1.82 -10.29
CA ASP A 391 4.80 2.04 -11.57
C ASP A 391 3.93 1.62 -12.77
N THR A 392 2.63 1.34 -12.56
CA THR A 392 1.70 0.90 -13.64
C THR A 392 1.80 1.78 -14.88
N ASP A 393 1.90 3.10 -14.69
CA ASP A 393 1.94 4.08 -15.79
C ASP A 393 3.35 4.61 -16.10
N PHE A 394 4.38 4.05 -15.47
CA PHE A 394 5.77 4.39 -15.76
C PHE A 394 6.31 3.55 -16.94
N PRO A 395 7.22 4.10 -17.78
CA PRO A 395 7.57 5.52 -17.87
C PRO A 395 6.47 6.34 -18.53
N TYR A 396 6.38 7.62 -18.13
CA TYR A 396 5.52 8.60 -18.79
C TYR A 396 5.97 8.80 -20.24
N GLN A 397 5.00 8.94 -21.16
CA GLN A 397 5.27 9.05 -22.59
C GLN A 397 5.66 10.47 -22.99
N ARG A 398 4.97 11.47 -22.44
CA ARG A 398 5.20 12.87 -22.77
C ARG A 398 4.81 13.77 -21.60
N TRP A 399 5.52 14.88 -21.44
CA TRP A 399 5.07 15.98 -20.59
C TRP A 399 5.32 17.31 -21.29
N MET A 400 4.48 18.31 -21.02
CA MET A 400 4.67 19.66 -21.55
C MET A 400 4.03 20.72 -20.66
N PHE A 401 4.60 21.93 -20.69
CA PHE A 401 3.97 23.13 -20.16
C PHE A 401 3.41 23.97 -21.30
N ARG A 402 2.17 24.41 -21.17
CA ARG A 402 1.51 25.34 -22.10
C ARG A 402 1.10 26.62 -21.36
N PRO A 403 1.72 27.77 -21.64
CA PRO A 403 1.28 29.03 -21.06
C PRO A 403 -0.15 29.34 -21.54
N VAL A 404 -1.04 29.70 -20.60
CA VAL A 404 -2.44 30.02 -20.88
C VAL A 404 -2.86 31.41 -20.41
N GLY A 405 -1.99 32.10 -19.68
CA GLY A 405 -2.22 33.47 -19.25
C GLY A 405 -1.06 33.98 -18.40
N GLU A 406 -1.14 35.25 -18.00
CA GLU A 406 -0.18 35.84 -17.07
C GLU A 406 -0.21 35.06 -15.75
N ASN A 407 0.94 34.53 -15.33
CA ASN A 407 1.09 33.66 -14.17
C ASN A 407 0.28 32.34 -14.20
N HIS A 408 -0.17 31.90 -15.37
CA HIS A 408 -0.91 30.65 -15.52
C HIS A 408 -0.29 29.76 -16.60
N THR A 409 -0.03 28.51 -16.26
CA THR A 409 0.43 27.49 -17.21
C THR A 409 -0.34 26.19 -16.99
N LEU A 410 -0.55 25.44 -18.06
CA LEU A 410 -1.06 24.08 -18.01
C LEU A 410 0.11 23.12 -18.07
N PHE A 411 0.23 22.26 -17.08
CA PHE A 411 1.10 21.10 -17.12
C PHE A 411 0.30 19.92 -17.65
N LEU A 412 0.75 19.34 -18.75
CA LEU A 412 0.19 18.14 -19.35
C LEU A 412 1.16 16.99 -19.12
N LEU A 413 0.66 15.88 -18.57
CA LEU A 413 1.40 14.64 -18.37
C LEU A 413 0.63 13.49 -19.05
N GLU A 414 1.28 12.84 -20.00
CA GLU A 414 0.73 11.74 -20.79
C GLU A 414 1.42 10.44 -20.38
N GLY A 415 0.64 9.51 -19.82
CA GLY A 415 1.03 8.14 -19.52
C GLY A 415 0.59 7.18 -20.62
N LYS A 416 0.77 5.87 -20.41
CA LYS A 416 0.31 4.85 -21.38
C LYS A 416 -1.22 4.76 -21.47
N ALA A 417 -1.91 5.00 -20.37
CA ALA A 417 -3.35 4.82 -20.23
C ALA A 417 -4.07 6.06 -19.65
N PHE A 418 -3.41 7.21 -19.60
CA PHE A 418 -4.02 8.44 -19.10
C PHE A 418 -3.37 9.69 -19.69
N GLU A 419 -4.12 10.79 -19.64
CA GLU A 419 -3.63 12.15 -19.80
C GLU A 419 -4.10 12.97 -18.58
N ILE A 420 -3.18 13.64 -17.90
CA ILE A 420 -3.46 14.53 -16.77
C ILE A 420 -3.15 15.95 -17.21
N GLU A 421 -4.10 16.85 -17.02
CA GLU A 421 -3.93 18.29 -17.19
C GLU A 421 -4.00 18.97 -15.81
N VAL A 422 -2.88 19.52 -15.35
CA VAL A 422 -2.79 20.29 -14.10
C VAL A 422 -2.64 21.76 -14.43
N ARG A 423 -3.60 22.57 -13.98
CA ARG A 423 -3.47 24.03 -14.05
C ARG A 423 -2.59 24.53 -12.93
N VAL A 424 -1.42 25.07 -13.29
CA VAL A 424 -0.47 25.67 -12.36
C VAL A 424 -0.66 27.19 -12.38
N CYS A 425 -0.99 27.75 -11.21
CA CYS A 425 -1.14 29.18 -11.00
C CYS A 425 0.01 29.68 -10.12
N VAL A 426 0.81 30.62 -10.63
CA VAL A 426 1.87 31.28 -9.86
C VAL A 426 1.25 32.52 -9.22
N PHE A 427 1.11 32.54 -7.90
CA PHE A 427 0.59 33.73 -7.24
C PHE A 427 1.74 34.72 -6.99
N ASN A 428 1.92 35.68 -7.90
CA ASN A 428 2.63 36.92 -7.54
C ASN A 428 1.70 37.73 -6.63
N ARG A 429 1.86 37.57 -5.32
CA ARG A 429 1.32 38.56 -4.39
C ARG A 429 2.34 39.69 -4.29
N ALA A 430 2.07 40.75 -5.05
CA ALA A 430 2.75 42.03 -4.92
C ALA A 430 2.44 42.67 -3.56
#